data_AF-A0A7M4DIP2-F1
#
_entry.id   AF-A0A7M4DIP2-F1
#
_cell.length_a   1.000
_cell.length_b   1.000
_cell.length_c   1.000
_cell.angle_alpha   90.00
_cell.angle_beta   90.00
_cell.angle_gamma   90.00
#
_symmetry.space_group_name_H-M   'P 1'
#
loop_
_entity.id
_entity.type
_entity.pdbx_description
1 polymer ?
#
loop_
_entity_poly.entity_id
_entity_poly.type
_entity_poly.pdbx_seq_one_letter_code
_entity_poly.pdbx_strand_id
1 'polypeptide(L)'
;MGFDLEVDTDAVRAHATDVSGLAARIGDATSAAGDALTMGPHAFGILCSFLTLPANAVQGLGLVGIAGSQAVVGGLGNTLTSIADNYDAVDQATAGRLTKFVESL
;
A
#
# COMPACT_ATOMS: atom_id res chain seq x y z
N MET A 1 -19.21 -11.26 31.70
CA MET A 1 -18.61 -11.49 30.38
C MET A 1 -17.76 -10.27 30.06
N GLY A 2 -16.46 -10.34 30.32
CA GLY A 2 -15.52 -9.31 29.86
C GLY A 2 -15.18 -9.63 28.42
N PHE A 3 -15.19 -8.62 27.55
CA PHE A 3 -14.66 -8.76 26.20
C PHE A 3 -13.14 -8.73 26.31
N ASP A 4 -12.51 -9.86 26.04
CA ASP A 4 -11.07 -9.94 25.86
C ASP A 4 -10.76 -9.38 24.45
N LEU A 5 -10.11 -8.22 24.42
CA LEU A 5 -9.70 -7.54 23.19
C LEU A 5 -8.19 -7.73 23.05
N GLU A 6 -7.81 -8.88 22.51
CA GLU A 6 -6.43 -9.21 22.15
C GLU A 6 -6.14 -8.75 20.72
N VAL A 7 -4.99 -8.09 20.50
CA VAL A 7 -4.51 -7.77 19.15
C VAL A 7 -3.35 -8.68 18.81
N ASP A 8 -3.56 -9.54 17.82
CA ASP A 8 -2.52 -10.39 17.24
C ASP A 8 -1.62 -9.55 16.31
N THR A 9 -0.47 -9.14 16.82
CA THR A 9 0.49 -8.29 16.08
C THR A 9 1.15 -9.03 14.92
N ASP A 10 1.24 -10.36 14.96
CA ASP A 10 1.76 -11.18 13.87
C ASP A 10 0.77 -11.23 12.70
N ALA A 11 -0.52 -11.37 12.98
CA ALA A 11 -1.57 -11.28 11.96
C ALA A 11 -1.60 -9.89 11.31
N VAL A 12 -1.43 -8.82 12.08
CA VAL A 12 -1.35 -7.45 11.55
C VAL A 12 -0.12 -7.29 10.64
N ARG A 13 1.04 -7.84 11.02
CA ARG A 13 2.27 -7.82 10.18
C ARG A 13 2.13 -8.64 8.91
N ALA A 14 1.48 -9.80 8.98
CA ALA A 14 1.18 -10.61 7.80
C ALA A 14 0.31 -9.82 6.82
N HIS A 15 -0.74 -9.16 7.31
CA HIS A 15 -1.57 -8.31 6.47
C HIS A 15 -0.82 -7.09 5.91
N ALA A 16 0.04 -6.45 6.70
CA ALA A 16 0.91 -5.36 6.21
C ALA A 16 1.81 -5.82 5.05
N THR A 17 2.31 -7.06 5.12
CA THR A 17 3.09 -7.70 4.04
C THR A 17 2.23 -7.92 2.80
N ASP A 18 1.00 -8.39 2.95
CA ASP A 18 0.09 -8.56 1.81
C ASP A 18 -0.25 -7.23 1.13
N VAL A 19 -0.53 -6.20 1.93
CA VAL A 19 -0.86 -4.85 1.45
C VAL A 19 0.34 -4.20 0.73
N SER A 20 1.55 -4.33 1.28
CA SER A 20 2.76 -3.85 0.62
C SER A 20 3.06 -4.62 -0.68
N GLY A 21 2.80 -5.93 -0.69
CA GLY A 21 2.87 -6.76 -1.90
C GLY A 21 1.87 -6.31 -2.98
N LEU A 22 0.65 -5.92 -2.58
CA LEU A 22 -0.33 -5.33 -3.50
C LEU A 22 0.16 -3.98 -4.06
N ALA A 23 0.70 -3.10 -3.21
CA ALA A 23 1.28 -1.84 -3.67
C ALA A 23 2.40 -2.05 -4.70
N ALA A 24 3.27 -3.05 -4.49
CA ALA A 24 4.33 -3.40 -5.44
C ALA A 24 3.75 -3.82 -6.81
N ARG A 25 2.71 -4.67 -6.82
CA ARG A 25 2.03 -5.08 -8.06
C ARG A 25 1.35 -3.92 -8.79
N ILE A 26 0.80 -2.95 -8.06
CA ILE A 26 0.26 -1.72 -8.66
C ILE A 26 1.40 -0.90 -9.28
N GLY A 27 2.57 -0.84 -8.65
CA GLY A 27 3.77 -0.24 -9.21
C GLY A 27 4.21 -0.89 -10.51
N ASP A 28 4.31 -2.21 -10.53
CA ASP A 28 4.66 -2.97 -11.74
C ASP A 28 3.65 -2.70 -12.88
N ALA A 29 2.35 -2.69 -12.56
CA ALA A 29 1.30 -2.37 -13.53
C ALA A 29 1.41 -0.92 -14.05
N THR A 30 1.77 0.03 -13.18
CA THR A 30 1.97 1.44 -13.57
C THR A 30 3.17 1.60 -14.49
N SER A 31 4.28 0.93 -14.18
CA SER A 31 5.46 0.90 -15.04
C SER A 31 5.17 0.27 -16.40
N ALA A 32 4.54 -0.91 -16.42
CA ALA A 32 4.16 -1.59 -17.66
C ALA A 32 3.19 -0.75 -18.50
N ALA A 33 2.24 -0.08 -17.84
CA ALA A 33 1.35 0.85 -18.52
C ALA A 33 2.14 2.06 -19.08
N GLY A 34 3.04 2.67 -18.30
CA GLY A 34 3.88 3.78 -18.78
C GLY A 34 4.64 3.43 -20.07
N ASP A 35 5.19 2.23 -20.15
CA ASP A 35 5.91 1.74 -21.33
C ASP A 35 4.98 1.45 -22.51
N ALA A 36 3.75 1.00 -22.26
CA ALA A 36 2.78 0.61 -23.29
C ALA A 36 1.93 1.77 -23.84
N LEU A 37 1.80 2.89 -23.14
CA LEU A 37 0.79 3.93 -23.40
C LEU A 37 1.23 5.04 -24.38
N THR A 38 2.38 4.93 -25.02
CA THR A 38 2.71 5.83 -26.14
C THR A 38 2.17 5.24 -27.45
N MET A 39 0.86 5.36 -27.64
CA MET A 39 0.27 5.05 -28.94
C MET A 39 0.90 5.96 -30.00
N GLY A 40 1.53 5.33 -31.00
CA GLY A 40 2.12 6.06 -32.12
C GLY A 40 1.06 6.84 -32.91
N PRO A 41 1.47 7.82 -33.74
CA PRO A 41 0.56 8.71 -34.48
C PRO A 41 -0.46 8.00 -35.38
N HIS A 42 -0.20 6.73 -35.72
CA HIS A 42 -1.03 5.90 -36.58
C HIS A 42 -1.60 4.66 -35.86
N ALA A 43 -1.68 4.67 -34.53
CA ALA A 43 -2.23 3.53 -33.77
C ALA A 43 -3.68 3.17 -34.14
N PHE A 44 -4.48 4.16 -34.54
CA PHE A 44 -5.84 3.97 -35.07
C PHE A 44 -5.90 3.95 -36.61
N GLY A 45 -4.75 3.83 -37.29
CA GLY A 45 -4.63 3.99 -38.73
C GLY A 45 -4.59 5.45 -39.17
N ILE A 46 -4.34 5.68 -40.47
CA ILE A 46 -4.14 7.03 -41.03
C ILE A 46 -5.41 7.87 -40.94
N LEU A 47 -6.59 7.29 -41.21
CA LEU A 47 -7.86 8.02 -41.22
C LEU A 47 -8.31 8.48 -39.82
N CYS A 48 -7.93 7.74 -38.78
CA CYS A 48 -8.34 8.02 -37.39
C CYS A 48 -7.17 8.51 -36.52
N SER A 49 -6.07 8.96 -37.14
CA SER A 49 -4.86 9.42 -36.43
C SER A 49 -5.14 10.56 -35.43
N PHE A 50 -6.14 11.40 -35.71
CA PHE A 50 -6.56 12.48 -34.82
C PHE A 50 -7.07 11.99 -33.45
N LEU A 51 -7.49 10.72 -33.33
CA LEU A 51 -7.92 10.12 -32.07
C LEU A 51 -6.76 9.73 -31.16
N THR A 52 -5.54 9.63 -31.68
CA THR A 52 -4.36 9.23 -30.89
C THR A 52 -4.06 10.22 -29.77
N LEU A 53 -4.11 11.53 -30.06
CA LEU A 53 -3.83 12.58 -29.09
C LEU A 53 -4.82 12.57 -27.91
N PRO A 54 -6.16 12.61 -28.10
CA PRO A 54 -7.09 12.54 -26.99
C PRO A 54 -7.03 11.20 -26.25
N ALA A 55 -6.78 10.08 -26.95
CA ALA A 55 -6.63 8.77 -26.29
C ALA A 55 -5.41 8.74 -25.37
N ASN A 56 -4.25 9.23 -25.83
CA ASN A 56 -3.04 9.34 -25.01
C ASN A 56 -3.24 10.27 -23.81
N ALA A 57 -4.01 11.36 -23.96
CA ALA A 57 -4.31 12.26 -22.84
C ALA A 57 -5.13 11.56 -21.74
N VAL A 58 -6.18 10.81 -22.11
CA VAL A 58 -6.98 10.03 -21.14
C VAL A 58 -6.15 8.94 -20.48
N GLN A 59 -5.30 8.25 -21.24
CA GLN A 59 -4.37 7.25 -20.71
C GLN A 59 -3.40 7.83 -19.68
N GLY A 60 -2.85 9.03 -19.95
CA GLY A 60 -1.99 9.74 -19.00
C GLY A 60 -2.70 10.06 -17.68
N LEU A 61 -3.97 10.48 -17.72
CA LEU A 61 -4.76 10.69 -16.50
C LEU A 61 -5.00 9.38 -15.74
N GLY A 62 -5.24 8.28 -16.46
CA GLY A 62 -5.38 6.94 -15.88
C GLY A 62 -4.13 6.52 -15.10
N LEU A 63 -2.94 6.70 -15.69
CA LEU A 63 -1.67 6.42 -15.03
C LEU A 63 -1.49 7.17 -13.71
N VAL A 64 -1.84 8.45 -13.68
CA VAL A 64 -1.76 9.27 -12.45
C VAL A 64 -2.67 8.71 -11.36
N GLY A 65 -3.89 8.29 -11.71
CA GLY A 65 -4.82 7.69 -10.75
C GLY A 65 -4.31 6.36 -10.17
N ILE A 66 -3.71 5.51 -11.00
CA ILE A 66 -3.13 4.24 -10.57
C ILE A 66 -1.91 4.48 -9.67
N ALA A 67 -1.02 5.40 -10.05
CA ALA A 67 0.13 5.80 -9.23
C ALA A 67 -0.29 6.37 -7.87
N GLY A 68 -1.36 7.17 -7.82
CA GLY A 68 -1.95 7.65 -6.57
C GLY A 68 -2.44 6.49 -5.70
N SER A 69 -3.07 5.48 -6.31
CA SER A 69 -3.54 4.28 -5.61
C SER A 69 -2.38 3.48 -5.01
N GLN A 70 -1.26 3.34 -5.74
CA GLN A 70 -0.04 2.71 -5.22
C GLN A 70 0.45 3.41 -3.94
N ALA A 71 0.52 4.74 -3.95
CA ALA A 71 0.99 5.51 -2.80
C ALA A 71 0.09 5.33 -1.58
N VAL A 72 -1.23 5.33 -1.78
CA VAL A 72 -2.20 5.10 -0.69
C VAL A 72 -2.05 3.69 -0.12
N VAL A 73 -2.06 2.66 -0.96
CA VAL A 73 -1.94 1.26 -0.52
C VAL A 73 -0.60 1.01 0.18
N GLY A 74 0.50 1.53 -0.36
CA GLY A 74 1.81 1.45 0.28
C GLY A 74 1.84 2.17 1.64
N GLY A 75 1.19 3.32 1.73
CA GLY A 75 1.01 4.05 2.99
C GLY A 75 0.26 3.23 4.04
N LEU A 76 -0.83 2.55 3.66
CA LEU A 76 -1.58 1.66 4.54
C LEU A 76 -0.71 0.51 5.07
N GLY A 77 0.12 -0.09 4.21
CA GLY A 77 1.07 -1.14 4.63
C GLY A 77 1.99 -0.64 5.74
N ASN A 78 2.56 0.56 5.58
CA ASN A 78 3.42 1.17 6.60
C ASN A 78 2.65 1.49 7.89
N THR A 79 1.41 1.97 7.79
CA THR A 79 0.56 2.23 8.96
C THR A 79 0.27 0.95 9.74
N LEU A 80 -0.04 -0.15 9.06
CA LEU A 80 -0.28 -1.44 9.71
C LEU A 80 0.95 -1.95 10.46
N THR A 81 2.13 -1.88 9.84
CA THR A 81 3.39 -2.20 10.52
C THR A 81 3.58 -1.34 11.77
N SER A 82 3.35 -0.03 11.66
CA SER A 82 3.47 0.89 12.81
C SER A 82 2.46 0.61 13.91
N ILE A 83 1.26 0.11 13.58
CA ILE A 83 0.27 -0.31 14.58
C ILE A 83 0.80 -1.51 15.35
N ALA A 84 1.27 -2.55 14.66
CA ALA A 84 1.83 -3.75 15.30
C ALA A 84 3.01 -3.40 16.22
N ASP A 85 3.93 -2.55 15.75
CA ASP A 85 5.10 -2.13 16.55
C ASP A 85 4.70 -1.33 17.79
N ASN A 86 3.63 -0.52 17.71
CA ASN A 86 3.13 0.22 18.87
C ASN A 86 2.50 -0.70 19.92
N TYR A 87 1.79 -1.76 19.50
CA TYR A 87 1.26 -2.77 20.42
C TYR A 87 2.38 -3.48 21.16
N ASP A 88 3.40 -3.97 20.45
CA ASP A 88 4.55 -4.64 21.07
C ASP A 88 5.31 -3.70 22.03
N ALA A 89 5.45 -2.43 21.68
CA ALA A 89 6.11 -1.44 22.53
C ALA A 89 5.35 -1.18 23.84
N VAL A 90 4.01 -1.09 23.77
CA VAL A 90 3.16 -0.90 24.95
C VAL A 90 3.18 -2.15 25.83
N ASP A 91 3.15 -3.34 25.23
CA ASP A 91 3.19 -4.61 25.97
C ASP A 91 4.53 -4.76 26.71
N GLN A 92 5.66 -4.58 26.01
CA GLN A 92 6.99 -4.62 26.62
C GLN A 92 7.17 -3.59 27.75
N ALA A 93 6.66 -2.37 27.57
CA ALA A 93 6.71 -1.34 28.60
C ALA A 93 5.89 -1.72 29.84
N THR A 94 4.75 -2.38 29.64
CA THR A 94 3.87 -2.83 30.72
C THR A 94 4.49 -4.01 31.47
N ALA A 95 4.98 -5.02 30.75
CA ALA A 95 5.71 -6.15 31.31
C ALA A 95 6.93 -5.68 32.14
N GLY A 96 7.73 -4.74 31.61
CA GLY A 96 8.87 -4.18 32.32
C GLY A 96 8.50 -3.43 33.61
N ARG A 97 7.36 -2.74 33.64
CA ARG A 97 6.85 -2.08 34.85
C ARG A 97 6.39 -3.09 35.90
N LEU A 98 5.71 -4.16 35.46
CA LEU A 98 5.27 -5.24 36.34
C LEU A 98 6.46 -5.98 36.96
N THR A 99 7.49 -6.32 36.18
CA THR A 99 8.70 -6.95 36.70
C THR A 99 9.39 -6.09 37.76
N LYS A 100 9.57 -4.79 37.49
CA LYS A 100 10.17 -3.86 38.47
C LYS A 100 9.35 -3.76 39.76
N PHE A 101 8.03 -3.79 39.66
CA PHE A 101 7.16 -3.78 40.82
C PHE A 101 7.34 -5.06 41.66
N VAL A 102 7.40 -6.22 41.01
CA VAL A 102 7.63 -7.52 41.68
C VAL A 102 9.01 -7.57 42.34
N GLU A 103 10.06 -7.04 41.71
CA GLU A 103 11.41 -6.98 42.30
C GLU A 103 11.52 -6.02 43.49
N SER A 104 10.57 -5.08 43.64
CA SER A 104 10.54 -4.11 44.73
C SER A 104 9.79 -4.58 45.99
N LEU A 105 9.14 -5.74 45.93
CA LEU A 105 8.43 -6.40 47.04
C LEU A 105 9.36 -7.35 47.82
#